data_AF-S0KXI8-F1
#
_entry.id   AF-S0KXI8-F1
#
_cell.length_a   1.000
_cell.length_b   1.000
_cell.length_c   1.000
_cell.angle_alpha   90.00
_cell.angle_beta   90.00
_cell.angle_gamma   90.00
#
_symmetry.space_group_name_H-M   'P 1'
#
loop_
_entity.id
_entity.type
_entity.pdbx_description
1 polymer ?
#
loop_
_entity_poly.entity_id
_entity_poly.type
_entity_poly.pdbx_seq_one_letter_code
_entity_poly.pdbx_strand_id
1 'polypeptide(L)'
;MGLFVSFTLIMSMLFIGEWASTKTKAVVPSLFMTAVLFVLGFWTFFPKDIVEQVGFGMTFAKICVPLTLVHLGTKMDLRQLVDQWKAIVIALLGVCGTIALCLTIGTMIFDFRTVIASVPPLVGGLVAALLMSDNLKAMNLDTLAALPIYMLMFHGLLGYPITAMLLKKRRQTLKSRIQNQTSTATNN
;
A
#
# COMPACT_ATOMS: atom_id res chain seq x y z
N MET A 1 -7.88 18.68 25.60
CA MET A 1 -9.00 17.84 25.11
C MET A 1 -9.03 16.57 25.92
N GLY A 2 -10.21 16.09 26.34
CA GLY A 2 -10.30 14.77 26.98
C GLY A 2 -10.00 13.67 25.96
N LEU A 3 -9.34 12.58 26.41
CA LEU A 3 -8.98 11.41 25.62
C LEU A 3 -10.15 10.92 24.73
N PHE A 4 -11.36 10.86 25.29
CA PHE A 4 -12.57 10.42 24.61
C PHE A 4 -12.93 11.31 23.41
N VAL A 5 -12.76 12.63 23.52
CA VAL A 5 -13.07 13.56 22.42
C VAL A 5 -12.07 13.37 21.28
N SER A 6 -10.77 13.27 21.59
CA SER A 6 -9.73 13.01 20.60
C SER A 6 -9.93 11.66 19.90
N PHE A 7 -10.30 10.62 20.65
CA PHE A 7 -10.59 9.29 20.10
C PHE A 7 -11.80 9.29 19.17
N THR A 8 -12.94 9.86 19.59
CA THR A 8 -14.15 9.95 18.76
C THR A 8 -13.89 10.73 17.49
N LEU A 9 -13.10 11.80 17.54
CA LEU A 9 -12.74 12.58 16.36
C LEU A 9 -11.92 11.76 15.37
N ILE A 10 -10.87 11.07 15.84
CA ILE A 10 -10.03 10.20 14.99
C ILE A 10 -10.86 9.08 14.35
N MET A 11 -11.72 8.42 15.12
CA MET A 11 -12.58 7.36 14.59
C MET A 11 -13.58 7.89 13.57
N SER A 12 -14.14 9.08 13.79
CA SER A 12 -15.03 9.71 12.80
C SER A 12 -14.29 10.02 11.49
N MET A 13 -13.05 10.49 11.55
CA MET A 13 -12.25 10.79 10.35
C MET A 13 -11.86 9.53 9.59
N LEU A 14 -11.43 8.48 10.30
CA LEU A 14 -11.16 7.17 9.71
C LEU A 14 -12.40 6.61 9.03
N PHE A 15 -13.56 6.71 9.69
CA PHE A 15 -14.82 6.28 9.12
C PHE A 15 -15.19 7.06 7.86
N ILE A 16 -15.04 8.39 7.86
CA ILE A 16 -15.30 9.22 6.68
C ILE A 16 -14.33 8.88 5.54
N GLY A 17 -13.05 8.63 5.85
CA GLY A 17 -12.04 8.21 4.87
C GLY A 17 -12.38 6.88 4.19
N GLU A 18 -12.77 5.89 4.99
CA GLU A 18 -13.24 4.58 4.49
C GLU A 18 -14.55 4.70 3.69
N TRP A 19 -15.49 5.52 4.15
CA TRP A 19 -16.74 5.79 3.44
C TRP A 19 -16.46 6.42 2.07
N ALA A 20 -15.58 7.43 2.01
CA ALA A 20 -15.20 8.11 0.78
C ALA A 20 -14.50 7.16 -0.20
N SER A 21 -13.60 6.31 0.30
CA SER A 21 -12.94 5.25 -0.48
C SER A 21 -13.96 4.25 -1.06
N THR A 22 -14.93 3.83 -0.25
CA THR A 22 -15.98 2.89 -0.67
C THR A 22 -16.89 3.51 -1.75
N LYS A 23 -17.28 4.78 -1.59
CA LYS A 23 -18.07 5.53 -2.59
C LYS A 23 -17.34 5.67 -3.92
N THR A 24 -16.02 5.82 -3.91
CA THR A 24 -15.19 5.94 -5.12
C THR A 24 -14.85 4.58 -5.77
N LYS A 25 -15.51 3.48 -5.35
CA LYS A 25 -15.28 2.12 -5.86
C LYS A 25 -13.81 1.68 -5.75
N ALA A 26 -13.14 2.04 -4.66
CA ALA A 26 -11.74 1.67 -4.38
C ALA A 26 -10.73 2.17 -5.44
N VAL A 27 -11.08 3.22 -6.18
CA VAL A 27 -10.13 3.89 -7.10
C VAL A 27 -9.06 4.62 -6.30
N VAL A 28 -9.42 5.17 -5.14
CA VAL A 28 -8.50 5.89 -4.24
C VAL A 28 -8.28 5.04 -2.98
N PRO A 29 -7.03 4.79 -2.54
CA PRO A 29 -6.75 4.13 -1.28
C PRO A 29 -7.40 4.85 -0.11
N SER A 30 -8.00 4.10 0.82
CA SER A 30 -8.56 4.72 2.04
C SER A 30 -7.50 5.41 2.89
N LEU A 31 -6.27 4.90 2.89
CA LEU A 31 -5.12 5.54 3.53
C LEU A 31 -4.91 6.97 3.00
N PHE A 32 -5.06 7.18 1.69
CA PHE A 32 -4.88 8.50 1.08
C PHE A 32 -6.01 9.46 1.46
N MET A 33 -7.26 8.99 1.38
CA MET A 33 -8.42 9.80 1.79
C MET A 33 -8.31 10.24 3.24
N THR A 34 -7.97 9.30 4.12
CA THR A 34 -7.76 9.55 5.55
C THR A 34 -6.62 10.54 5.76
N ALA A 35 -5.48 10.40 5.06
CA ALA A 35 -4.35 11.33 5.18
C ALA A 35 -4.73 12.77 4.79
N VAL A 36 -5.47 12.95 3.68
CA VAL A 36 -5.96 14.28 3.26
C VAL A 36 -6.92 14.87 4.28
N LEU A 37 -7.85 14.06 4.82
CA LEU A 37 -8.75 14.47 5.90
C LEU A 37 -8.00 14.92 7.16
N PHE A 38 -6.95 14.19 7.56
CA PHE A 38 -6.10 14.59 8.69
C PHE A 38 -5.35 15.89 8.42
N VAL A 39 -4.78 16.09 7.22
CA VAL A 39 -4.08 17.33 6.86
C VAL A 39 -5.04 18.53 6.94
N LEU A 40 -6.25 18.40 6.40
CA LEU A 40 -7.28 19.44 6.47
C LEU A 40 -7.76 19.67 7.92
N GLY A 41 -7.89 18.59 8.69
CA GLY A 41 -8.27 18.64 10.10
C GLY A 41 -7.24 19.36 10.98
N PHE A 42 -5.94 19.07 10.80
CA PHE A 42 -4.84 19.76 11.50
C PHE A 42 -4.77 21.25 11.18
N TRP A 43 -5.27 21.66 10.01
CA TRP A 43 -5.33 23.07 9.64
C TRP A 43 -6.47 23.83 10.33
N THR A 44 -7.59 23.18 10.64
CA THR A 44 -8.83 23.87 11.05
C THR A 44 -9.24 23.65 12.51
N PHE A 45 -9.06 22.46 13.08
CA PHE A 45 -9.70 22.11 14.37
C PHE A 45 -8.86 21.23 15.32
N PHE A 46 -7.74 20.64 14.86
CA PHE A 46 -7.02 19.61 15.62
C PHE A 46 -5.67 20.08 16.18
N PRO A 47 -5.38 19.81 17.48
CA PRO A 47 -4.02 19.84 18.00
C PRO A 47 -3.14 18.80 17.29
N LYS A 48 -1.87 19.14 17.03
CA LYS A 48 -0.92 18.27 16.31
C LYS A 48 -0.67 16.92 17.01
N ASP A 49 -0.94 16.84 18.31
CA ASP A 49 -0.67 15.66 19.14
C ASP A 49 -1.89 14.78 19.42
N ILE A 50 -3.03 15.01 18.76
CA ILE A 50 -4.24 14.21 18.98
C ILE A 50 -4.05 12.73 18.70
N VAL A 51 -3.19 12.37 17.74
CA VAL A 51 -2.89 10.96 17.42
C VAL A 51 -2.07 10.31 18.54
N GLU A 52 -1.12 11.04 19.12
CA GLU A 52 -0.28 10.54 20.22
C GLU A 52 -1.05 10.49 21.54
N GLN A 53 -1.91 11.48 21.81
CA GLN A 53 -2.75 11.51 23.02
C GLN A 53 -3.68 10.30 23.12
N VAL A 54 -4.13 9.76 21.99
CA VAL A 54 -5.05 8.61 21.94
C VAL A 54 -4.29 7.27 21.95
N GLY A 55 -2.95 7.30 21.97
CA GLY A 55 -2.11 6.10 21.97
C GLY A 55 -1.92 5.48 20.58
N PHE A 56 -2.40 6.11 19.50
CA PHE A 56 -2.20 5.67 18.12
C PHE A 56 -0.88 6.13 17.50
N GLY A 57 0.08 6.57 18.33
CA GLY A 57 1.41 6.98 17.89
C GLY A 57 2.27 5.81 17.37
N MET A 58 3.54 6.09 17.07
CA MET A 58 4.46 5.12 16.46
C MET A 58 4.63 3.82 17.28
N THR A 59 4.51 3.88 18.60
CA THR A 59 4.60 2.68 19.46
C THR A 59 3.51 1.66 19.16
N PHE A 60 2.28 2.12 18.90
CA PHE A 60 1.17 1.24 18.54
C PHE A 60 1.37 0.65 17.14
N ALA A 61 1.77 1.48 16.17
CA ALA A 61 2.07 1.03 14.81
C ALA A 61 3.14 -0.08 14.79
N LYS A 62 4.20 0.03 15.61
CA LYS A 62 5.27 -0.97 15.73
C LYS A 62 4.78 -2.33 16.22
N ILE A 63 3.67 -2.39 16.95
CA ILE A 63 3.06 -3.64 17.41
C ILE A 63 2.06 -4.17 16.38
N CYS A 64 1.21 -3.29 15.83
CA CYS A 64 0.17 -3.68 14.89
C CYS A 64 0.71 -4.20 13.55
N VAL A 65 1.81 -3.64 13.06
CA VAL A 65 2.37 -4.01 11.76
C VAL A 65 2.87 -5.46 11.73
N PRO A 66 3.73 -5.91 12.67
CA PRO A 66 4.10 -7.33 12.76
C PRO A 66 2.91 -8.26 13.00
N LEU A 67 1.94 -7.86 13.83
CA LEU A 67 0.72 -8.65 14.06
C LEU A 67 -0.08 -8.86 12.76
N THR A 68 -0.23 -7.80 11.96
CA THR A 68 -0.91 -7.86 10.66
C THR A 68 -0.12 -8.73 9.68
N LEU A 69 1.21 -8.63 9.69
CA LEU A 69 2.09 -9.45 8.86
C LEU A 69 1.93 -10.94 9.19
N VAL A 70 1.92 -11.31 10.48
CA VAL A 70 1.69 -12.70 10.93
C VAL A 70 0.30 -13.16 10.52
N HIS A 71 -0.74 -12.32 10.69
CA HIS A 71 -2.09 -12.67 10.28
C HIS A 71 -2.18 -12.98 8.78
N LEU A 72 -1.54 -12.16 7.93
CA LEU A 72 -1.50 -12.40 6.50
C LEU A 72 -0.67 -13.65 6.15
N GLY A 73 0.47 -13.84 6.83
CA GLY A 73 1.37 -14.97 6.61
C GLY A 73 0.75 -16.33 6.97
N THR A 74 -0.04 -16.40 8.05
CA THR A 74 -0.69 -17.65 8.49
C THR A 74 -1.83 -18.10 7.57
N LYS A 75 -2.45 -17.18 6.82
CA LYS A 75 -3.44 -17.54 5.78
C LYS A 75 -2.80 -18.09 4.50
N MET A 76 -1.47 -18.01 4.38
CA MET A 76 -0.75 -18.45 3.20
C MET A 76 -0.45 -19.96 3.30
N ASP A 77 -1.03 -20.74 2.39
CA ASP A 77 -0.78 -22.18 2.32
C ASP A 77 0.58 -22.46 1.65
N LEU A 78 1.53 -22.98 2.42
CA LEU A 78 2.88 -23.28 1.93
C LEU A 78 2.91 -24.38 0.86
N ARG A 79 1.94 -25.30 0.85
CA ARG A 79 1.87 -26.34 -0.18
C ARG A 79 1.48 -25.73 -1.51
N GLN A 80 0.51 -24.82 -1.53
CA GLN A 80 0.12 -24.08 -2.73
C GLN A 80 1.29 -23.28 -3.30
N LEU A 81 2.14 -22.69 -2.45
CA LEU A 81 3.34 -22.00 -2.92
C LEU A 81 4.30 -22.94 -3.65
N VAL A 82 4.58 -24.10 -3.06
CA VAL A 82 5.45 -25.11 -3.69
C VAL A 82 4.85 -25.62 -4.99
N ASP A 83 3.55 -25.90 -5.02
CA ASP A 83 2.84 -26.31 -6.24
C ASP A 83 2.86 -25.23 -7.32
N GLN A 84 2.91 -23.96 -6.92
CA GLN A 84 3.01 -22.79 -7.81
C GLN A 84 4.44 -22.23 -7.91
N TRP A 85 5.48 -23.06 -7.81
CA TRP A 85 6.87 -22.61 -7.86
C TRP A 85 7.21 -21.74 -9.09
N LYS A 86 6.60 -22.02 -10.24
CA LYS A 86 6.75 -21.18 -11.46
C LYS A 86 6.26 -19.76 -11.22
N ALA A 87 5.13 -19.59 -10.53
CA ALA A 87 4.61 -18.27 -10.18
C ALA A 87 5.54 -17.54 -9.21
N ILE A 88 6.16 -18.26 -8.26
CA ILE A 88 7.15 -17.70 -7.33
C ILE A 88 8.37 -17.18 -8.10
N VAL A 89 8.91 -17.98 -9.03
CA VAL A 89 10.07 -17.55 -9.84
C VAL A 89 9.71 -16.33 -10.68
N ILE A 90 8.53 -16.29 -11.30
CA ILE A 90 8.06 -15.12 -12.06
C ILE A 90 7.92 -13.89 -11.15
N ALA A 91 7.39 -14.06 -9.94
CA ALA A 91 7.26 -12.99 -8.96
C ALA A 91 8.64 -12.45 -8.54
N LEU A 92 9.60 -13.33 -8.22
CA LEU A 92 10.97 -12.96 -7.87
C LEU A 92 11.68 -12.24 -9.02
N LEU A 93 11.54 -12.72 -10.25
CA LEU A 93 12.06 -12.03 -11.43
C LEU A 93 11.39 -10.66 -11.63
N GLY A 94 10.10 -10.54 -11.33
CA GLY A 94 9.40 -9.26 -11.33
C GLY A 94 9.95 -8.29 -10.30
N VAL A 95 10.26 -8.77 -9.08
CA VAL A 95 10.92 -7.96 -8.04
C VAL A 95 12.31 -7.52 -8.49
N CYS A 96 13.15 -8.46 -8.94
CA CYS A 96 14.49 -8.14 -9.45
C CYS A 96 14.44 -7.15 -10.63
N GLY A 97 13.49 -7.34 -11.56
CA GLY A 97 13.27 -6.44 -12.69
C GLY A 97 12.84 -5.05 -12.24
N THR A 98 11.95 -4.94 -11.25
CA THR A 98 11.51 -3.67 -10.68
C THR A 98 12.67 -2.94 -10.00
N ILE A 99 13.50 -3.67 -9.24
CA ILE A 99 14.69 -3.12 -8.59
C ILE A 99 15.69 -2.63 -9.64
N ALA A 100 16.02 -3.45 -10.64
CA ALA A 100 16.96 -3.08 -11.70
C ALA A 100 16.47 -1.87 -12.50
N LEU A 101 15.18 -1.82 -12.83
CA LEU A 101 14.56 -0.71 -13.56
C LEU A 101 14.55 0.56 -12.71
N CYS A 102 14.19 0.47 -11.42
CA CYS A 102 14.22 1.62 -10.52
C CYS A 102 15.66 2.12 -10.28
N LEU A 103 16.64 1.23 -10.17
CA LEU A 103 18.04 1.65 -10.02
C LEU A 103 18.60 2.25 -11.31
N THR A 104 18.27 1.72 -12.48
CA THR A 104 18.77 2.25 -13.76
C THR A 104 18.12 3.57 -14.14
N ILE A 105 16.78 3.62 -14.16
CA ILE A 105 16.01 4.81 -14.57
C ILE A 105 15.95 5.84 -13.43
N GLY A 106 15.81 5.38 -12.18
CA GLY A 106 15.72 6.26 -11.02
C GLY A 106 17.02 7.00 -10.73
N THR A 107 18.19 6.36 -10.88
CA THR A 107 19.48 7.03 -10.64
C THR A 107 19.86 8.01 -11.75
N MET A 108 19.21 7.93 -12.92
CA MET A 108 19.38 8.90 -14.00
C MET A 108 18.67 10.23 -13.71
N ILE A 109 17.63 10.21 -12.87
CA ILE A 109 16.78 11.38 -12.57
C ILE A 109 16.97 11.87 -11.12
N PHE A 110 17.28 10.98 -10.17
CA PHE A 110 17.36 11.26 -8.74
C PHE A 110 18.66 10.75 -8.11
N ASP A 111 19.02 11.32 -6.96
CA ASP A 111 20.19 10.88 -6.19
C ASP A 111 20.06 9.43 -5.69
N PHE A 112 21.18 8.70 -5.66
CA PHE A 112 21.24 7.29 -5.29
C PHE A 112 20.59 6.99 -3.93
N ARG A 113 20.75 7.87 -2.93
CA ARG A 113 20.16 7.70 -1.59
C ARG A 113 18.65 7.82 -1.62
N THR A 114 18.13 8.72 -2.45
CA THR A 114 16.69 8.94 -2.63
C THR A 114 16.05 7.75 -3.33
N VAL A 115 16.71 7.24 -4.38
CA VAL A 115 16.23 6.08 -5.13
C VAL A 115 16.15 4.87 -4.19
N ILE A 116 17.24 4.54 -3.48
CA ILE A 116 17.26 3.39 -2.57
C ILE A 116 16.22 3.52 -1.45
N ALA A 117 15.97 4.71 -0.93
CA ALA A 117 14.92 4.95 0.06
C ALA A 117 13.50 4.65 -0.48
N SER A 118 13.28 4.83 -1.78
CA SER A 118 11.97 4.71 -2.43
C SER A 118 11.65 3.31 -2.99
N VAL A 119 12.66 2.47 -3.26
CA VAL A 119 12.47 1.12 -3.81
C VAL A 119 11.71 0.16 -2.89
N PRO A 120 12.02 0.04 -1.58
CA PRO A 120 11.33 -0.91 -0.71
C PRO A 120 9.80 -0.70 -0.63
N PRO A 121 9.28 0.54 -0.51
CA PRO A 121 7.84 0.82 -0.57
C PRO A 121 7.13 0.32 -1.83
N LEU A 122 7.80 0.35 -2.99
CA LEU A 122 7.21 0.00 -4.29
C LEU A 122 6.83 -1.48 -4.38
N VAL A 123 7.63 -2.35 -3.76
CA VAL A 123 7.45 -3.81 -3.80
C VAL A 123 6.84 -4.35 -2.50
N GLY A 124 7.31 -3.87 -1.35
CA GLY A 124 7.00 -4.43 -0.03
C GLY A 124 5.89 -3.71 0.76
N GLY A 125 5.25 -2.71 0.17
CA GLY A 125 4.10 -2.02 0.77
C GLY A 125 4.41 -1.26 2.06
N LEU A 126 3.41 -1.14 2.94
CA LEU A 126 3.50 -0.35 4.17
C LEU A 126 4.58 -0.85 5.14
N VAL A 127 4.75 -2.17 5.25
CA VAL A 127 5.74 -2.74 6.18
C VAL A 127 7.16 -2.40 5.74
N ALA A 128 7.46 -2.55 4.45
CA ALA A 128 8.76 -2.19 3.91
C ALA A 128 9.03 -0.67 3.97
N ALA A 129 7.99 0.15 3.74
CA ALA A 129 8.11 1.59 3.89
C ALA A 129 8.43 2.02 5.33
N LEU A 130 7.77 1.44 6.32
CA LEU A 130 8.04 1.71 7.73
C LEU A 130 9.42 1.22 8.16
N LEU A 131 9.77 -0.01 7.78
CA LEU A 131 11.10 -0.55 8.04
C LEU A 131 12.20 0.33 7.44
N MET A 132 12.02 0.79 6.19
CA MET A 132 12.99 1.68 5.55
C MET A 132 13.06 3.04 6.25
N SER A 133 11.92 3.59 6.65
CA SER A 133 11.85 4.87 7.38
C SER A 133 12.59 4.79 8.73
N ASP A 134 12.45 3.68 9.45
CA ASP A 134 13.16 3.44 10.71
C ASP A 134 14.67 3.24 10.50
N ASN A 135 15.08 2.54 9.43
CA ASN A 135 16.49 2.39 9.07
C ASN A 135 17.14 3.73 8.67
N LEU A 136 16.43 4.59 7.94
CA LEU A 136 16.93 5.91 7.55
C LEU A 136 17.13 6.82 8.77
N LYS A 137 16.22 6.77 9.76
CA LYS A 137 16.40 7.44 11.05
C LYS A 137 17.61 6.92 11.82
N ALA A 138 17.81 5.59 11.84
CA ALA A 138 18.98 4.98 12.47
C ALA A 138 20.31 5.38 11.79
N MET A 139 20.27 5.73 10.51
CA MET A 139 21.42 6.23 9.75
C MET A 139 21.62 7.77 9.85
N ASN A 140 20.87 8.46 10.71
CA ASN A 140 20.85 9.94 10.85
C ASN A 140 20.41 10.68 9.56
N LEU A 141 19.59 10.05 8.72
CA LEU A 141 19.03 10.62 7.48
C LEU A 141 17.55 10.99 7.68
N ASP A 142 17.25 11.79 8.69
CA ASP A 142 15.86 12.11 9.09
C ASP A 142 15.07 12.83 7.99
N THR A 143 15.75 13.61 7.14
CA THR A 143 15.13 14.30 6.01
C THR A 143 14.56 13.34 4.96
N LEU A 144 15.12 12.13 4.84
CA LEU A 144 14.65 11.09 3.92
C LEU A 144 13.66 10.13 4.59
N ALA A 145 13.52 10.15 5.92
CA ALA A 145 12.72 9.16 6.64
C ALA A 145 11.22 9.22 6.34
N ALA A 146 10.70 10.36 5.87
CA ALA A 146 9.29 10.48 5.48
C ALA A 146 9.04 10.07 4.01
N LEU A 147 10.09 10.06 3.19
CA LEU A 147 10.02 9.81 1.75
C LEU A 147 9.42 8.43 1.40
N PRO A 148 9.79 7.32 2.07
CA PRO A 148 9.23 6.00 1.78
C PRO A 148 7.69 5.96 1.90
N ILE A 149 7.14 6.66 2.89
CA ILE A 149 5.70 6.67 3.18
C ILE A 149 4.95 7.50 2.13
N TYR A 150 5.48 8.67 1.75
CA TYR A 150 4.91 9.47 0.67
C TYR A 150 4.92 8.71 -0.66
N MET A 151 6.02 8.05 -0.99
CA MET A 151 6.13 7.26 -2.22
C MET A 151 5.08 6.15 -2.27
N LEU A 152 4.86 5.45 -1.15
CA LEU A 152 3.81 4.44 -1.04
C LEU A 152 2.41 5.01 -1.32
N MET A 153 2.13 6.22 -0.81
CA MET A 153 0.84 6.88 -1.01
C MET A 153 0.59 7.21 -2.48
N PHE A 154 1.58 7.81 -3.15
CA PHE A 154 1.47 8.18 -4.57
C PHE A 154 1.43 6.97 -5.49
N HIS A 155 2.26 5.95 -5.22
CA HIS A 155 2.23 4.71 -6.00
C HIS A 155 0.91 3.96 -5.80
N GLY A 156 0.36 3.93 -4.59
CA GLY A 156 -0.96 3.36 -4.32
C GLY A 156 -2.04 4.04 -5.15
N LEU A 157 -2.10 5.38 -5.13
CA LEU A 157 -3.12 6.15 -5.86
C LEU A 157 -3.15 5.83 -7.37
N LEU A 158 -2.00 5.63 -8.00
CA LEU A 158 -1.90 5.30 -9.43
C LEU A 158 -2.01 3.79 -9.69
N GLY A 159 -1.49 2.96 -8.78
CA GLY A 159 -1.43 1.51 -8.94
C GLY A 159 -2.81 0.85 -8.92
N TYR A 160 -3.69 1.24 -8.00
CA TYR A 160 -5.05 0.67 -7.92
C TYR A 160 -5.91 0.91 -9.17
N PRO A 161 -6.04 2.13 -9.73
CA PRO A 161 -6.85 2.36 -10.93
C PRO A 161 -6.31 1.62 -12.16
N ILE A 162 -4.99 1.63 -12.35
CA ILE A 162 -4.34 0.94 -13.48
C ILE A 162 -4.63 -0.56 -13.38
N THR A 163 -4.45 -1.15 -12.19
CA THR A 163 -4.71 -2.57 -11.93
C THR A 163 -6.19 -2.91 -12.16
N ALA A 164 -7.11 -2.08 -11.68
CA ALA A 164 -8.54 -2.28 -11.88
C ALA A 164 -8.94 -2.24 -13.36
N MET A 165 -8.36 -1.34 -14.15
CA MET A 165 -8.61 -1.25 -15.59
C MET A 165 -8.08 -2.48 -16.33
N LEU A 166 -6.85 -2.90 -16.05
CA LEU A 166 -6.22 -4.09 -16.63
C LEU A 166 -7.00 -5.37 -16.30
N LEU A 167 -7.41 -5.54 -15.05
CA LEU A 167 -8.23 -6.67 -14.61
C LEU A 167 -9.61 -6.66 -15.29
N LYS A 168 -10.24 -5.48 -15.45
CA LYS A 168 -11.52 -5.36 -16.16
C LYS A 168 -11.39 -5.78 -17.62
N LYS A 169 -10.34 -5.33 -18.32
CA LYS A 169 -10.05 -5.70 -19.70
C LYS A 169 -9.82 -7.21 -19.83
N ARG A 170 -8.97 -7.77 -18.97
CA ARG A 170 -8.65 -9.21 -19.00
C ARG A 170 -9.87 -10.08 -18.68
N ARG A 171 -10.70 -9.67 -17.72
CA ARG A 171 -11.97 -10.33 -17.38
C ARG A 171 -12.93 -10.37 -18.57
N GLN A 172 -13.05 -9.28 -19.33
CA GLN A 172 -13.91 -9.25 -20.52
C GLN A 172 -13.39 -10.21 -21.60
N THR A 173 -12.08 -10.21 -21.87
CA THR A 173 -11.46 -11.15 -22.82
C THR A 173 -11.59 -12.60 -22.37
N LEU A 174 -11.54 -12.88 -21.07
CA LEU A 174 -11.71 -14.24 -20.56
C LEU A 174 -13.17 -14.70 -20.68
N LYS A 175 -14.14 -13.83 -20.36
CA LYS A 175 -15.57 -14.14 -20.55
C LYS A 175 -15.89 -14.49 -22.00
N SER A 176 -15.37 -13.74 -22.97
CA SER A 176 -15.62 -14.03 -24.38
C SER A 176 -15.00 -15.36 -24.82
N ARG A 177 -13.83 -15.73 -24.28
CA ARG A 177 -13.19 -17.03 -24.54
C ARG A 177 -14.00 -18.20 -23.97
N ILE A 178 -14.48 -18.07 -22.74
CA ILE A 178 -15.31 -19.10 -22.09
C ILE A 178 -16.65 -19.27 -22.83
N GLN A 179 -17.30 -18.16 -23.22
CA GLN A 179 -18.55 -18.18 -23.98
C GLN A 179 -18.39 -18.86 -25.35
N ASN A 180 -17.32 -18.54 -26.07
CA ASN A 180 -17.05 -19.17 -27.37
C ASN A 180 -16.78 -20.67 -27.24
N GLN A 181 -16.09 -21.11 -26.17
CA GLN A 181 -15.85 -22.53 -25.92
C GLN A 181 -17.14 -23.30 -25.58
N THR A 182 -18.07 -22.67 -24.85
CA THR A 182 -19.37 -23.29 -24.52
C THR A 182 -20.30 -23.38 -25.74
N SER A 183 -20.25 -22.42 -26.67
CA SER A 183 -20.98 -22.47 -27.94
C SER A 183 -20.43 -23.50 -28.93
N THR A 184 -19.13 -23.82 -28.90
CA THR A 184 -18.56 -24.92 -29.69
C THR A 184 -18.83 -26.31 -29.10
N ALA A 185 -19.04 -26.42 -27.79
CA ALA A 185 -19.31 -27.70 -27.12
C ALA A 185 -20.79 -28.14 -27.21
N THR A 186 -21.70 -27.24 -27.59
CA THR A 186 -23.15 -27.51 -27.72
C THR A 186 -23.61 -27.79 -29.16
N ASN A 187 -22.69 -27.70 -30.13
CA ASN A 187 -22.97 -27.87 -31.56
C ASN A 187 -22.33 -29.15 -32.16
N ASN A 188 -21.87 -30.05 -31.27
CA ASN A 188 -21.45 -31.44 -31.53
C ASN A 188 -22.30 -32.36 -30.66
#